data_AF-A0A4Q9GPA1-F1
#
_entry.id   AF-A0A4Q9GPA1-F1
#
_cell.length_a   1.000
_cell.length_b   1.000
_cell.length_c   1.000
_cell.angle_alpha   90.00
_cell.angle_beta   90.00
_cell.angle_gamma   90.00
#
_symmetry.space_group_name_H-M   'P 1'
#
loop_
_entity.id
_entity.type
_entity.pdbx_description
1 polymer ?
#
loop_
_entity_poly.entity_id
_entity_poly.type
_entity_poly.pdbx_seq_one_letter_code
_entity_poly.pdbx_strand_id
1 'polypeptide(L)'
;MKFQTTLLQLGNNVGIEVPQSVIEELGSGKKPAVIVTINGDYTYRNTVGIMGGKSLLSLSAARRAASGYSGGDEVEISLELDTEPREVVIPAALQQAFNENPEAAAAFTKLSNSKQRAEADLVAAAKTDETRDKRVAKLLASLA
;
A
#
# COMPACT_ATOMS: atom_id res chain seq x y z
N MET A 1 -1.00 5.17 -18.48
CA MET A 1 -1.27 6.60 -18.78
C MET A 1 -0.14 7.45 -18.24
N LYS A 2 0.22 8.55 -18.90
CA LYS A 2 1.38 9.37 -18.54
C LYS A 2 1.03 10.83 -18.44
N PHE A 3 1.63 11.55 -17.50
CA PHE A 3 1.52 13.00 -17.38
C PHE A 3 2.77 13.58 -16.73
N GLN A 4 3.08 14.83 -17.05
CA GLN A 4 4.15 15.58 -16.39
C GLN A 4 3.58 16.34 -15.18
N THR A 5 4.37 16.39 -14.12
CA THR A 5 3.98 17.09 -12.89
C THR A 5 5.21 17.47 -12.08
N THR A 6 5.04 18.39 -11.15
CA THR A 6 6.06 18.77 -10.17
C THR A 6 5.73 18.12 -8.83
N LEU A 7 6.72 17.50 -8.19
CA LEU A 7 6.55 16.89 -6.87
C LEU A 7 6.21 17.96 -5.83
N LEU A 8 5.00 17.92 -5.28
CA LEU A 8 4.51 18.89 -4.30
C LEU A 8 5.13 18.62 -2.93
N GLN A 9 5.81 19.61 -2.37
CA GLN A 9 6.29 19.57 -0.99
C GLN A 9 5.29 20.22 -0.04
N LEU A 10 4.81 19.45 0.93
CA LEU A 10 3.92 19.90 2.01
C LEU A 10 4.58 19.59 3.35
N GLY A 11 5.39 20.53 3.83
CA GLY A 11 6.25 20.33 5.01
C GLY A 11 7.25 19.20 4.76
N ASN A 12 7.20 18.14 5.58
CA ASN A 12 8.05 16.96 5.44
C ASN A 12 7.52 15.94 4.42
N ASN A 13 6.29 16.10 3.93
CA ASN A 13 5.67 15.18 2.99
C ASN A 13 5.88 15.65 1.56
N VAL A 14 6.06 14.68 0.66
CA VAL A 14 6.09 14.92 -0.78
C VAL A 14 4.93 14.16 -1.41
N GLY A 15 4.20 14.83 -2.28
CA GLY A 15 3.04 14.28 -2.97
C GLY A 15 3.08 14.55 -4.46
N ILE A 16 2.43 13.69 -5.23
CA ILE A 16 2.19 13.84 -6.65
C ILE A 16 0.72 14.20 -6.82
N GLU A 17 0.42 15.36 -7.39
CA GLU A 17 -0.94 15.70 -7.79
C GLU A 17 -1.28 14.98 -9.09
N VAL A 18 -2.33 14.15 -9.03
CA VAL A 18 -2.83 13.42 -10.19
C VAL A 18 -3.99 14.20 -10.78
N PRO A 19 -3.91 14.63 -12.05
CA PRO A 19 -5.01 15.31 -12.71
C PRO A 19 -6.29 14.47 -12.67
N GLN A 20 -7.44 15.13 -12.51
CA GLN A 20 -8.71 14.43 -12.44
C GLN A 20 -9.00 13.62 -13.73
N SER A 21 -8.61 14.14 -14.90
CA SER A 21 -8.74 13.42 -16.18
C SER A 21 -8.04 12.06 -16.18
N VAL A 22 -6.86 11.97 -15.56
CA VAL A 22 -6.08 10.72 -15.41
C VAL A 22 -6.81 9.75 -14.48
N ILE A 23 -7.44 10.24 -13.41
CA ILE A 23 -8.23 9.41 -12.50
C ILE A 23 -9.50 8.88 -13.17
N GLU A 24 -10.17 9.72 -13.96
CA GLU A 24 -11.36 9.33 -14.72
C GLU A 24 -11.01 8.26 -15.77
N GLU A 25 -9.87 8.41 -16.44
CA GLU A 25 -9.35 7.45 -17.42
C GLU A 25 -8.97 6.10 -16.77
N LEU A 26 -8.53 6.09 -15.50
CA LEU A 26 -8.31 4.84 -14.76
C LEU A 26 -9.61 4.07 -14.52
N GLY A 27 -10.78 4.72 -14.53
CA GLY A 27 -12.08 4.05 -14.50
C GLY A 27 -12.40 3.23 -13.23
N SER A 28 -11.56 3.27 -12.19
CA SER A 28 -11.71 2.43 -10.98
C SER A 28 -12.28 3.20 -9.76
N GLY A 29 -13.01 4.29 -10.00
CA GLY A 29 -13.59 5.13 -8.95
C GLY A 29 -12.62 6.15 -8.34
N LYS A 30 -12.98 6.67 -7.16
CA LYS A 30 -12.34 7.86 -6.56
C LYS A 30 -10.94 7.64 -5.97
N LYS A 31 -10.58 6.40 -5.63
CA LYS A 31 -9.30 6.06 -4.98
C LYS A 31 -8.66 4.81 -5.61
N PRO A 32 -8.24 4.89 -6.89
CA PRO A 32 -7.60 3.76 -7.57
C PRO A 32 -6.38 3.24 -6.80
N ALA A 33 -6.20 1.92 -6.77
CA ALA A 33 -4.90 1.33 -6.53
C ALA A 33 -4.10 1.37 -7.84
N VAL A 34 -2.87 1.88 -7.78
CA VAL A 34 -2.06 2.14 -8.97
C VAL A 34 -0.62 1.67 -8.79
N ILE A 35 -0.03 1.30 -9.91
CA ILE A 35 1.41 1.21 -10.10
C ILE A 35 1.87 2.57 -10.62
N VAL A 36 2.78 3.21 -9.89
CA VAL A 36 3.36 4.51 -10.20
C VAL A 36 4.77 4.30 -10.70
N THR A 37 5.10 4.84 -11.86
CA THR A 37 6.47 4.85 -12.40
C THR A 37 6.91 6.28 -12.62
N ILE A 38 8.04 6.68 -12.01
CA ILE A 38 8.63 8.01 -12.12
C ILE A 38 9.78 7.97 -13.11
N ASN A 39 9.71 8.78 -14.17
CA ASN A 39 10.69 8.89 -15.27
C ASN A 39 11.09 7.57 -15.95
N GLY A 40 10.35 6.49 -15.72
CA GLY A 40 10.71 5.14 -16.20
C GLY A 40 11.67 4.37 -15.28
N ASP A 41 12.33 5.05 -14.34
CA ASP A 41 13.45 4.47 -13.56
C ASP A 41 13.02 3.91 -12.20
N TYR A 42 11.93 4.43 -11.63
CA TYR A 42 11.48 4.05 -10.30
C TYR A 42 9.99 3.72 -10.28
N THR A 43 9.67 2.44 -10.05
CA THR A 43 8.30 1.94 -10.01
C THR A 43 7.91 1.48 -8.61
N TYR A 44 6.72 1.86 -8.16
CA TYR A 44 6.17 1.42 -6.88
C TYR A 44 4.64 1.37 -6.88
N ARG A 45 4.08 0.55 -5.98
CA ARG A 45 2.63 0.47 -5.78
C ARG A 45 2.14 1.47 -4.75
N ASN A 46 1.02 2.12 -5.04
CA ASN A 46 0.36 3.02 -4.11
C ASN A 46 -1.15 3.08 -4.35
N THR A 47 -1.86 3.77 -3.47
CA THR A 47 -3.29 4.05 -3.64
C THR A 47 -3.48 5.55 -3.67
N VAL A 48 -4.28 6.03 -4.63
CA VAL A 48 -4.62 7.45 -4.74
C VAL A 48 -5.46 7.86 -3.52
N GLY A 49 -4.99 8.88 -2.82
CA GLY A 49 -5.73 9.56 -1.76
C GLY A 49 -6.50 10.76 -2.30
N ILE A 50 -7.54 11.18 -1.59
CA ILE A 50 -8.22 12.46 -1.85
C ILE A 50 -7.98 13.37 -0.65
N MET A 51 -7.47 14.57 -0.91
CA MET A 51 -7.26 15.60 0.11
C MET A 51 -7.72 16.95 -0.45
N GLY A 52 -8.70 17.58 0.21
CA GLY A 52 -9.24 18.88 -0.23
C GLY A 52 -9.86 18.87 -1.64
N GLY A 53 -10.41 17.73 -2.07
CA GLY A 53 -10.98 17.56 -3.42
C GLY A 53 -9.95 17.23 -4.51
N LYS A 54 -8.66 17.19 -4.18
CA LYS A 54 -7.58 16.83 -5.11
C LYS A 54 -7.15 15.38 -4.93
N SER A 55 -6.81 14.73 -6.03
CA SER A 55 -6.24 13.37 -6.05
C SER A 55 -4.73 13.44 -5.87
N LEU A 56 -4.22 12.83 -4.81
CA LEU A 56 -2.82 12.89 -4.42
C LEU A 56 -2.24 11.48 -4.22
N LEU A 57 -1.00 11.29 -4.67
CA LEU A 57 -0.19 10.12 -4.37
C LEU A 57 0.97 10.51 -3.47
N SER A 58 1.14 9.82 -2.35
CA SER A 58 2.23 10.09 -1.42
C SER A 58 3.56 9.48 -1.88
N LEU A 59 4.64 10.24 -1.75
CA LEU A 59 6.01 9.78 -1.88
C LEU A 59 6.66 9.78 -0.49
N SER A 60 6.66 8.62 0.17
CA SER A 60 7.16 8.47 1.53
C SER A 60 8.66 8.78 1.61
N ALA A 61 9.15 9.10 2.82
CA ALA A 61 10.59 9.34 3.04
C ALA A 61 11.47 8.18 2.56
N ALA A 62 11.05 6.93 2.80
CA ALA A 62 11.76 5.75 2.32
C ALA A 62 11.82 5.67 0.78
N ARG A 63 10.72 6.02 0.10
CA ARG A 63 10.69 6.03 -1.38
C ARG A 63 11.54 7.14 -1.96
N ARG A 64 11.54 8.33 -1.35
CA ARG A 64 12.44 9.43 -1.75
C ARG A 64 13.91 9.05 -1.61
N ALA A 65 14.27 8.41 -0.49
CA ALA A 65 15.63 7.94 -0.29
C ALA A 65 16.03 6.87 -1.33
N ALA A 66 15.10 6.00 -1.72
CA ALA A 66 15.34 4.95 -2.71
C ALA A 66 15.38 5.48 -4.16
N SER A 67 14.55 6.48 -4.48
CA SER A 67 14.40 7.00 -5.84
C SER A 67 15.30 8.20 -6.14
N GLY A 68 15.83 8.88 -5.12
CA GLY A 68 16.58 10.13 -5.25
C GLY A 68 15.73 11.37 -5.52
N TYR A 69 14.41 11.22 -5.71
CA TYR A 69 13.48 12.31 -6.01
C TYR A 69 13.03 13.05 -4.74
N SER A 70 12.83 14.34 -4.88
CA SER A 70 12.54 15.29 -3.81
C SER A 70 11.41 16.26 -4.18
N GLY A 71 10.94 17.04 -3.21
CA GLY A 71 9.92 18.05 -3.48
C GLY A 71 10.48 19.15 -4.39
N GLY A 72 9.72 19.53 -5.41
CA GLY A 72 10.12 20.52 -6.42
C GLY A 72 10.64 19.93 -7.73
N ASP A 73 10.92 18.62 -7.79
CA ASP A 73 11.40 17.99 -9.01
C ASP A 73 10.29 17.86 -10.06
N GLU A 74 10.60 18.20 -11.30
CA GLU A 74 9.74 17.94 -12.46
C GLU A 74 9.97 16.51 -12.94
N VAL A 75 8.88 15.74 -13.04
CA VAL A 75 8.93 14.32 -13.38
C VAL A 75 7.80 13.93 -14.33
N GLU A 76 8.08 12.96 -15.20
CA GLU A 76 7.04 12.22 -15.92
C GLU A 76 6.54 11.08 -15.02
N ILE A 77 5.23 11.07 -14.76
CA ILE A 77 4.57 10.01 -14.02
C ILE A 77 3.79 9.14 -14.98
N SER A 78 4.08 7.84 -14.99
CA SER A 78 3.22 6.83 -15.59
C SER A 78 2.39 6.15 -14.49
N LEU A 79 1.08 6.11 -14.68
CA LEU A 79 0.14 5.38 -13.83
C LEU A 79 -0.48 4.21 -14.59
N GLU A 80 -0.62 3.10 -13.90
CA GLU A 80 -1.36 1.92 -14.36
C GLU A 80 -2.23 1.42 -13.20
N LEU A 81 -3.40 0.85 -13.49
CA LEU A 81 -4.20 0.22 -12.43
C LEU A 81 -3.44 -0.97 -11.86
N ASP A 82 -3.34 -1.02 -10.54
CA ASP A 82 -2.87 -2.20 -9.85
C ASP A 82 -4.02 -3.21 -9.73
N THR A 83 -4.23 -3.99 -10.79
CA THR A 83 -5.19 -5.10 -10.83
C THR A 83 -4.59 -6.42 -10.34
N GLU A 84 -3.32 -6.42 -9.96
CA GLU A 84 -2.63 -7.65 -9.64
C GLU A 84 -3.20 -8.24 -8.34
N PRO A 85 -3.62 -9.52 -8.33
CA PRO A 85 -4.14 -10.16 -7.15
C PRO A 85 -3.01 -10.22 -6.12
N ARG A 86 -3.12 -9.37 -5.11
CA ARG A 86 -2.22 -9.41 -3.96
C ARG A 86 -2.64 -10.60 -3.10
N GLU A 87 -2.20 -11.79 -3.49
CA GLU A 87 -2.36 -13.00 -2.69
C GLU A 87 -1.46 -12.86 -1.45
N VAL A 88 -2.10 -12.69 -0.30
CA VAL A 88 -1.43 -12.78 0.98
C VAL A 88 -1.31 -14.26 1.29
N VAL A 89 -0.08 -14.79 1.25
CA VAL A 89 0.18 -16.16 1.67
C VAL A 89 -0.02 -16.21 3.18
N ILE A 90 -1.13 -16.79 3.62
CA ILE A 90 -1.44 -16.94 5.05
C ILE A 90 -0.61 -18.13 5.59
N PRO A 91 0.28 -17.91 6.57
CA PRO A 91 1.02 -18.98 7.22
C PRO A 91 0.07 -19.98 7.90
N ALA A 92 0.44 -21.26 7.93
CA ALA A 92 -0.38 -22.33 8.52
C ALA A 92 -0.84 -22.02 9.96
N ALA A 93 0.02 -21.39 10.77
CA ALA A 93 -0.31 -20.99 12.13
C ALA A 93 -1.43 -19.92 12.20
N LEU A 94 -1.45 -18.97 11.27
CA LEU A 94 -2.55 -18.00 11.16
C LEU A 94 -3.81 -18.65 10.63
N GLN A 95 -3.68 -19.58 9.68
CA GLN A 95 -4.84 -20.30 9.16
C GLN A 95 -5.54 -21.11 10.26
N GLN A 96 -4.78 -21.79 11.13
CA GLN A 96 -5.33 -22.51 12.28
C GLN A 96 -6.05 -21.55 13.24
N ALA A 97 -5.42 -20.44 13.59
CA ALA A 97 -6.01 -19.42 14.46
C ALA A 97 -7.31 -18.81 13.89
N PHE A 98 -7.37 -18.58 12.58
CA PHE A 98 -8.56 -18.08 11.89
C PHE A 98 -9.68 -19.12 11.81
N ASN A 99 -9.35 -20.42 11.71
CA ASN A 99 -10.36 -21.49 11.77
C ASN A 99 -11.03 -21.54 13.15
N GLU A 100 -10.29 -21.25 14.23
CA GLU A 100 -10.81 -21.19 15.59
C GLU A 100 -11.52 -19.86 15.89
N ASN A 101 -11.21 -18.78 15.16
CA ASN A 101 -11.75 -17.44 15.37
C ASN A 101 -12.26 -16.83 14.05
N PRO A 102 -13.46 -17.21 13.59
CA PRO A 102 -14.01 -16.73 12.32
C PRO A 102 -14.22 -15.21 12.27
N GLU A 103 -14.51 -14.57 13.41
CA GLU A 103 -14.66 -13.12 13.51
C GLU A 103 -13.33 -12.40 13.24
N ALA A 104 -12.24 -12.90 13.81
CA ALA A 104 -10.90 -12.38 13.55
C ALA A 104 -10.48 -12.60 12.09
N ALA A 105 -10.85 -13.74 11.49
CA ALA A 105 -10.64 -13.99 10.07
C ALA A 105 -11.37 -12.94 9.21
N ALA A 106 -12.64 -12.66 9.51
CA ALA A 106 -13.41 -11.63 8.82
C ALA A 106 -12.82 -10.22 9.01
N ALA A 107 -12.37 -9.87 10.22
CA ALA A 107 -11.70 -8.60 10.50
C ALA A 107 -10.36 -8.49 9.73
N PHE A 108 -9.59 -9.57 9.65
CA PHE A 108 -8.35 -9.63 8.90
C PHE A 108 -8.58 -9.37 7.40
N THR A 109 -9.59 -9.98 6.80
CA THR A 109 -9.93 -9.74 5.38
C THR A 109 -10.33 -8.30 5.07
N LYS A 110 -10.81 -7.54 6.07
CA LYS A 110 -11.14 -6.10 5.93
C LYS A 110 -9.91 -5.19 6.02
N LEU A 111 -8.77 -5.69 6.50
CA LEU A 111 -7.53 -4.91 6.52
C LEU A 111 -7.06 -4.62 5.09
N SER A 112 -6.30 -3.54 4.92
CA SER A 112 -5.64 -3.30 3.63
C SER A 112 -4.67 -4.44 3.33
N ASN A 113 -4.56 -4.78 2.05
CA ASN A 113 -3.74 -5.90 1.61
C ASN A 113 -2.26 -5.79 2.07
N SER A 114 -1.73 -4.57 2.17
CA SER A 114 -0.41 -4.30 2.75
C SER A 114 -0.32 -4.63 4.24
N LYS A 115 -1.38 -4.37 5.01
CA LYS A 115 -1.44 -4.75 6.44
C LYS A 115 -1.57 -6.26 6.58
N GLN A 116 -2.43 -6.90 5.80
CA GLN A 116 -2.56 -8.35 5.78
C GLN A 116 -1.21 -9.02 5.51
N ARG A 117 -0.48 -8.56 4.49
CA ARG A 117 0.88 -9.05 4.18
C ARG A 117 1.87 -8.80 5.32
N ALA A 118 1.91 -7.59 5.87
CA ALA A 118 2.84 -7.27 6.97
C ALA A 118 2.63 -8.19 8.19
N GLU A 119 1.39 -8.45 8.56
CA GLU A 119 1.07 -9.36 9.67
C GLU A 119 1.39 -10.82 9.34
N ALA A 120 1.09 -11.26 8.11
CA ALA A 120 1.45 -12.60 7.64
C ALA A 120 2.97 -12.82 7.63
N ASP A 121 3.74 -11.87 7.11
CA ASP A 121 5.20 -11.90 7.07
C ASP A 121 5.80 -11.90 8.48
N LEU A 122 5.22 -11.14 9.41
CA LEU A 122 5.63 -11.14 10.81
C LEU A 122 5.45 -12.53 11.44
N VAL A 123 4.35 -13.22 11.19
CA VAL A 123 4.16 -14.58 11.69
C VAL A 123 5.09 -15.57 10.99
N ALA A 124 5.24 -15.47 9.67
CA ALA A 124 6.11 -16.34 8.87
C ALA A 124 7.59 -16.23 9.28
N ALA A 125 8.06 -15.03 9.62
CA ALA A 125 9.44 -14.78 10.02
C ALA A 125 9.79 -15.33 11.43
N ALA A 126 8.85 -15.90 12.17
CA ALA A 126 9.10 -16.47 13.50
C ALA A 126 9.81 -17.82 13.42
N LYS A 127 11.05 -17.88 13.94
CA LYS A 127 11.90 -19.09 13.93
C LYS A 127 11.53 -20.14 14.97
N THR A 128 10.91 -19.73 16.06
CA THR A 128 10.48 -20.61 17.18
C THR A 128 8.97 -20.62 17.26
N ASP A 129 8.39 -21.75 17.65
CA ASP A 129 6.94 -21.91 17.80
C ASP A 129 6.38 -20.93 18.84
N GLU A 130 7.04 -20.76 19.99
CA GLU A 130 6.62 -19.82 21.03
C GLU A 130 6.49 -18.37 20.53
N THR A 131 7.45 -17.90 19.71
CA THR A 131 7.39 -16.55 19.11
C THR A 131 6.27 -16.46 18.08
N ARG A 132 6.00 -17.55 17.35
CA ARG A 132 4.91 -17.58 16.36
C ARG A 132 3.57 -17.46 17.06
N ASP A 133 3.35 -18.23 18.11
CA ASP A 133 2.11 -18.25 18.88
C ASP A 133 1.85 -16.88 19.55
N LYS A 134 2.90 -16.27 20.11
CA LYS A 134 2.83 -14.89 20.65
C LYS A 134 2.41 -13.87 19.59
N ARG A 135 2.93 -13.97 18.36
CA ARG A 135 2.58 -13.06 17.25
C ARG A 135 1.14 -13.30 16.78
N VAL A 136 0.72 -14.55 16.68
CA VAL A 136 -0.67 -14.92 16.34
C VAL A 136 -1.64 -14.39 17.39
N ALA A 137 -1.39 -14.62 18.68
CA ALA A 137 -2.25 -14.15 19.76
C ALA A 137 -2.35 -12.60 19.78
N LYS A 138 -1.22 -11.92 19.54
CA LYS A 138 -1.19 -10.45 19.43
C LYS A 138 -2.03 -9.96 18.26
N LEU A 139 -1.93 -10.61 17.10
CA LEU A 139 -2.74 -10.25 15.94
C LEU A 139 -4.23 -10.45 16.22
N LEU A 140 -4.63 -11.61 16.77
CA LEU A 140 -6.02 -11.87 17.14
C LEU A 140 -6.57 -10.80 18.11
N ALA A 141 -5.80 -10.42 19.12
CA ALA A 141 -6.19 -9.37 20.06
C ALA A 141 -6.36 -7.99 19.41
N SER A 142 -5.67 -7.73 18.28
CA SER A 142 -5.82 -6.48 17.51
C SER A 142 -7.00 -6.50 16.53
N LEU A 143 -7.54 -7.68 16.26
CA LEU A 143 -8.63 -7.94 15.31
C LEU A 143 -9.99 -8.15 16.00
N ALA A 144 -9.99 -8.37 17.31
CA ALA A 144 -11.17 -8.39 18.17
C ALA A 144 -11.71 -6.98 18.43
#